data_AF-A0A3D2XD83-F1
#
_entry.id   AF-A0A3D2XD83-F1
#
_cell.length_a   1.000
_cell.length_b   1.000
_cell.length_c   1.000
_cell.angle_alpha   90.00
_cell.angle_beta   90.00
_cell.angle_gamma   90.00
#
_symmetry.space_group_name_H-M   'P 1'
#
loop_
_entity.id
_entity.type
_entity.pdbx_description
1 polymer ?
#
loop_
_entity_poly.entity_id
_entity_poly.type
_entity_poly.pdbx_seq_one_letter_code
_entity_poly.pdbx_strand_id
1 'polypeptide(L)' 'MTTFVSEFLGTAIMIVIGNGVVANVVLPKTKGHGGGLLAICFGWGLAVFVAVYATASVSGAHLNSAVTIALA' A
#
# COMPACT_ATOMS: atom_id res chain seq x y z
N MET A 1 -20.63 -1.67 7.88
CA MET A 1 -19.46 -2.33 8.51
C MET A 1 -18.54 -2.96 7.47
N THR A 2 -19.06 -3.62 6.45
CA THR A 2 -18.28 -4.21 5.34
C THR A 2 -17.34 -3.21 4.65
N THR A 3 -17.81 -2.00 4.34
CA THR A 3 -16.97 -0.92 3.77
C THR A 3 -15.80 -0.55 4.67
N PHE A 4 -16.05 -0.36 5.97
CA PHE A 4 -15.00 -0.02 6.94
C PHE A 4 -13.95 -1.12 7.06
N VAL A 5 -14.36 -2.39 7.15
CA VAL A 5 -13.45 -3.54 7.22
C VAL A 5 -12.64 -3.66 5.92
N SER A 6 -13.26 -3.40 4.78
CA SER A 6 -12.59 -3.42 3.48
C SER A 6 -11.53 -2.31 3.36
N GLU A 7 -11.84 -1.08 3.75
CA GLU A 7 -10.86 0.03 3.82
C GLU A 7 -9.71 -0.29 4.78
N PHE A 8 -10.02 -0.80 5.98
CA PHE A 8 -9.00 -1.20 6.95
C PHE A 8 -8.07 -2.27 6.39
N LEU A 9 -8.62 -3.33 5.79
CA LEU A 9 -7.84 -4.42 5.22
C LEU A 9 -7.01 -3.96 4.02
N GLY A 10 -7.58 -3.13 3.14
CA GLY A 10 -6.85 -2.56 2.00
C GLY A 10 -5.68 -1.68 2.45
N THR A 11 -5.88 -0.80 3.42
CA THR A 11 -4.80 0.01 3.98
C THR A 11 -3.75 -0.86 4.67
N ALA A 12 -4.16 -1.92 5.39
CA ALA A 12 -3.22 -2.85 6.01
C ALA A 12 -2.33 -3.57 4.96
N ILE A 13 -2.93 -4.05 3.86
CA ILE A 13 -2.21 -4.67 2.74
C ILE A 13 -1.20 -3.68 2.14
N MET A 14 -1.66 -2.46 1.82
CA MET A 14 -0.82 -1.40 1.26
C MET A 14 0.39 -1.10 2.15
N ILE A 15 0.17 -0.94 3.46
CA ILE A 15 1.22 -0.59 4.43
C ILE A 15 2.20 -1.74 4.64
N VAL A 16 1.72 -2.97 4.79
CA VAL A 16 2.61 -4.13 4.99
C VAL A 16 3.54 -4.32 3.79
N ILE A 17 3.01 -4.23 2.58
CA ILE A 17 3.81 -4.40 1.36
C ILE A 17 4.71 -3.18 1.14
N GLY A 18 4.16 -1.97 1.19
CA GLY A 18 4.90 -0.72 0.96
C GLY A 18 6.06 -0.53 1.94
N ASN A 19 5.80 -0.68 3.25
CA ASN A 19 6.86 -0.62 4.25
C ASN A 19 7.80 -1.82 4.17
N GLY A 20 7.32 -2.99 3.74
CA GLY A 20 8.16 -4.16 3.46
C GLY A 20 9.18 -3.91 2.36
N VAL A 21 8.80 -3.19 1.29
CA VAL A 21 9.72 -2.77 0.23
C VAL A 21 10.78 -1.82 0.79
N VAL A 22 10.37 -0.81 1.57
CA VAL A 22 11.30 0.13 2.20
C VAL A 22 12.27 -0.61 3.12
N ALA A 23 11.77 -1.52 3.95
CA ALA A 23 12.60 -2.34 4.83
C ALA A 23 13.59 -3.20 4.02
N ASN A 24 13.13 -3.83 2.93
CA ASN A 24 14.00 -4.61 2.04
C ASN A 24 15.09 -3.77 1.37
N VAL A 25 14.86 -2.48 1.11
CA VAL A 25 15.85 -1.61 0.46
C VAL A 25 16.80 -0.93 1.47
N VAL A 26 16.29 -0.51 2.62
CA VAL A 26 17.02 0.33 3.58
C VAL A 26 17.76 -0.50 4.64
N LEU A 27 17.16 -1.59 5.14
CA LEU A 27 17.80 -2.35 6.22
C LEU A 27 19.00 -3.15 5.69
N PRO A 28 20.08 -3.29 6.48
CA PRO A 28 21.18 -4.16 6.12
C PRO A 28 20.76 -5.63 6.20
N LYS A 29 21.51 -6.50 5.52
CA LYS A 29 21.29 -7.97 5.47
C LYS A 29 19.98 -8.39 4.78
N THR A 30 19.41 -7.54 3.95
CA THR A 30 18.32 -7.87 3.02
C THR A 30 18.88 -8.08 1.62
N LYS A 31 18.13 -8.79 0.76
CA LYS A 31 18.54 -8.98 -0.65
C LYS A 31 18.35 -7.73 -1.50
N GLY A 32 17.46 -6.82 -1.09
CA GLY A 32 17.23 -5.56 -1.77
C GLY A 32 18.09 -4.40 -1.27
N HIS A 33 19.00 -4.63 -0.32
CA HIS A 33 19.78 -3.55 0.29
C HIS A 33 20.53 -2.74 -0.77
N GLY A 34 20.35 -1.42 -0.76
CA GLY A 34 20.94 -0.54 -1.77
C GLY A 34 20.20 -0.48 -3.12
N GLY A 35 19.00 -1.07 -3.22
CA GLY A 35 18.16 -1.02 -4.43
C GLY A 35 17.66 0.39 -4.83
N GLY A 36 17.84 1.38 -3.97
CA GLY A 36 17.60 2.80 -4.27
C GLY A 36 16.13 3.20 -4.38
N LEU A 37 15.92 4.47 -4.72
CA LEU A 37 14.58 5.09 -4.74
C LEU A 37 13.65 4.46 -5.80
N LEU A 38 14.20 4.03 -6.95
CA LEU A 38 13.38 3.43 -8.01
C LEU A 38 12.68 2.15 -7.54
N ALA A 39 13.41 1.28 -6.83
CA ALA A 39 12.84 0.07 -6.26
C ALA A 39 11.74 0.38 -5.23
N ILE A 40 11.93 1.41 -4.41
CA ILE A 40 10.94 1.87 -3.43
C ILE A 40 9.70 2.40 -4.12
N CYS A 41 9.85 3.30 -5.10
CA CYS A 41 8.72 3.90 -5.81
C CYS A 41 7.92 2.84 -6.58
N PHE A 42 8.58 1.93 -7.30
CA PHE A 42 7.90 0.88 -8.03
C PHE A 42 7.19 -0.11 -7.10
N GLY A 43 7.86 -0.52 -6.01
CA GLY A 43 7.26 -1.41 -5.02
C GLY A 43 6.07 -0.79 -4.28
N TRP A 44 6.10 0.50 -3.96
CA TRP A 44 4.95 1.22 -3.41
C TRP A 44 3.80 1.34 -4.41
N GLY A 45 4.10 1.62 -5.68
CA GLY A 45 3.10 1.63 -6.74
C GLY A 45 2.36 0.30 -6.87
N LEU A 46 3.09 -0.82 -6.81
CA LEU A 46 2.50 -2.16 -6.78
C LEU A 46 1.71 -2.44 -5.49
N ALA A 47 2.18 -1.98 -4.33
CA ALA A 47 1.46 -2.12 -3.06
C ALA A 47 0.08 -1.46 -3.12
N VAL A 48 0.02 -0.23 -3.65
CA VAL A 48 -1.25 0.50 -3.88
C VAL A 48 -2.13 -0.26 -4.88
N PHE A 49 -1.57 -0.71 -6.01
CA PHE A 49 -2.32 -1.47 -7.02
C PHE A 49 -2.97 -2.72 -6.42
N VAL A 50 -2.22 -3.53 -5.67
CA VAL A 50 -2.72 -4.77 -5.05
C VAL A 50 -3.84 -4.46 -4.06
N ALA A 51 -3.67 -3.44 -3.22
CA ALA A 51 -4.68 -3.06 -2.24
C ALA A 51 -5.97 -2.58 -2.92
N VAL A 52 -5.86 -1.71 -3.93
CA VAL A 52 -7.02 -1.24 -4.71
C VAL A 52 -7.72 -2.41 -5.40
N TYR A 53 -6.97 -3.28 -6.08
CA TYR A 53 -7.53 -4.46 -6.76
C TYR A 53 -8.30 -5.37 -5.79
N ALA A 54 -7.81 -5.53 -4.56
CA ALA A 54 -8.43 -6.38 -3.55
C ALA A 54 -9.72 -5.80 -2.94
N THR A 55 -9.87 -4.48 -2.86
CA THR A 55 -10.94 -3.84 -2.06
C THR A 55 -11.89 -2.94 -2.84
N ALA A 56 -11.57 -2.58 -4.09
CA ALA A 56 -12.35 -1.59 -4.85
C ALA A 56 -13.83 -1.96 -5.03
N SER A 57 -14.13 -3.24 -5.24
CA SER A 57 -15.51 -3.72 -5.43
C SER A 57 -16.41 -3.61 -4.18
N VAL A 58 -15.82 -3.42 -3.00
CA VAL A 58 -16.54 -3.39 -1.73
C VAL A 58 -16.60 -1.98 -1.13
N SER A 59 -15.51 -1.22 -1.19
CA SER A 59 -15.44 0.11 -0.57
C SER A 59 -15.18 1.28 -1.50
N GLY A 60 -14.88 1.04 -2.79
CA GLY A 60 -14.32 2.05 -3.68
C GLY A 60 -12.80 2.27 -3.49
N ALA A 61 -12.19 1.56 -2.53
CA ALA A 61 -10.76 1.56 -2.24
C ALA A 61 -10.15 2.97 -2.12
N HIS A 62 -10.65 3.77 -1.19
CA HIS A 62 -10.06 5.07 -0.91
C HIS A 62 -8.66 4.91 -0.31
N LEU A 63 -8.54 4.02 0.69
CA LEU A 63 -7.33 3.59 1.39
C LEU A 63 -6.50 4.72 2.02
N ASN A 64 -7.01 5.95 1.94
CA ASN A 64 -6.34 7.20 2.29
C ASN A 64 -7.40 8.23 2.68
N SER A 65 -7.24 8.82 3.86
CA SER A 65 -8.18 9.83 4.37
C SER A 65 -8.28 11.07 3.48
N ALA A 66 -7.20 11.49 2.81
CA ALA A 66 -7.23 12.63 1.89
C ALA A 66 -8.09 12.32 0.65
N VAL A 67 -8.04 11.09 0.13
CA VAL A 67 -8.89 10.65 -0.98
C VAL A 67 -10.35 10.62 -0.54
N THR A 68 -10.63 10.08 0.65
CA THR A 68 -11.98 10.08 1.21
C THR A 68 -12.54 11.49 1.33
N ILE A 69 -11.77 12.45 1.83
CA ILE A 69 -12.21 13.84 1.96
C ILE A 69 -12.42 14.49 0.58
N ALA A 70 -11.56 14.21 -0.39
CA ALA A 70 -11.65 14.79 -1.73
C ALA A 70 -12.87 14.29 -2.53
N LEU A 71 -13.41 13.12 -2.19
CA LEU A 71 -14.55 12.49 -2.84
C LEU A 71 -15.84 12.54 -2.00
N ALA A 72 -15.81 13.20 -0.83
CA ALA A 72 -16.94 13.32 0.10
C ALA A 72 -17.95 14.40 -0.30
#